data_AF-H9H750-F1
#
_entry.id   AF-H9H750-F1
#
_cell.length_a   1.000
_cell.length_b   1.000
_cell.length_c   1.000
_cell.angle_alpha   90.00
_cell.angle_beta   90.00
_cell.angle_gamma   90.00
#
_symmetry.space_group_name_H-M   'P 1'
#
loop_
_entity.id
_entity.type
_entity.pdbx_description
1 polymer ?
#
loop_
_entity_poly.entity_id
_entity_poly.type
_entity_poly.pdbx_seq_one_letter_code
_entity_poly.pdbx_strand_id
1 'polypeptide(L)'
;VGGRIKTWRKRWFCFDRHARRLAYYADKEETKLKGVIYFQAIEEVYYDHLRGAFKSPSPRLTVLRQTYERLFYMVAPSPEAMRIWMDVIVTAADENHAP
;
A
#
# COMPACT_ATOMS: atom_id res chain seq x y z
N VAL A 1 10.54 -2.45 -17.54
CA VAL A 1 11.05 -3.66 -16.85
C VAL A 1 10.65 -3.58 -15.38
N GLY A 2 9.54 -4.26 -15.01
CA GLY A 2 8.95 -4.18 -13.67
C GLY A 2 9.86 -4.82 -12.61
N GLY A 3 10.21 -4.04 -11.58
CA GLY A 3 11.17 -4.43 -10.55
C GLY A 3 10.78 -5.72 -9.84
N ARG A 4 11.61 -6.76 -9.98
CA ARG A 4 11.53 -8.03 -9.25
C ARG A 4 11.58 -7.76 -7.74
N ILE A 5 10.49 -8.06 -7.01
CA ILE A 5 10.47 -8.01 -5.54
C ILE A 5 11.58 -8.94 -5.01
N LYS A 6 12.59 -8.36 -4.36
CA LYS A 6 13.75 -9.12 -3.85
C LYS A 6 13.50 -9.73 -2.48
N THR A 7 12.78 -9.04 -1.59
CA THR A 7 12.43 -9.50 -0.22
C THR A 7 11.19 -8.77 0.31
N TRP A 8 10.33 -9.48 1.06
CA TRP A 8 9.24 -8.88 1.82
C TRP A 8 9.75 -8.35 3.16
N ARG A 9 9.25 -7.19 3.60
CA ARG A 9 9.62 -6.61 4.89
C ARG A 9 8.38 -6.17 5.63
N LYS A 10 8.24 -6.60 6.88
CA LYS A 10 7.17 -6.12 7.78
C LYS A 10 7.35 -4.61 8.00
N ARG A 11 6.26 -3.86 7.86
CA ARG A 11 6.21 -2.40 8.05
C ARG A 11 4.93 -2.06 8.78
N TRP A 12 4.99 -1.01 9.59
CA TRP A 12 3.81 -0.44 10.24
C TRP A 12 3.32 0.72 9.39
N PHE A 13 2.08 0.68 8.94
CA PHE A 13 1.48 1.71 8.10
C PHE A 13 0.47 2.52 8.90
N CYS A 14 0.59 3.84 8.84
CA CYS A 14 -0.31 4.78 9.50
C CYS A 14 -1.03 5.60 8.42
N PHE A 15 -2.36 5.50 8.41
CA PHE A 15 -3.23 6.26 7.54
C PHE A 15 -3.62 7.57 8.22
N ASP A 16 -3.33 8.69 7.57
CA ASP A 16 -3.66 10.02 8.08
C ASP A 16 -4.51 10.75 7.04
N ARG A 17 -5.81 10.89 7.36
CA ARG A 17 -6.77 11.58 6.49
C ARG A 17 -6.52 13.09 6.46
N HIS A 18 -6.16 13.68 7.59
CA HIS A 18 -5.97 15.13 7.71
C HIS A 18 -4.73 15.58 6.94
N ALA A 19 -3.62 14.85 7.07
CA ALA A 19 -2.39 15.12 6.32
C ALA A 19 -2.38 14.47 4.91
N ARG A 20 -3.48 13.82 4.51
CA ARG A 20 -3.68 13.18 3.19
C ARG A 20 -2.52 12.28 2.78
N ARG A 21 -2.06 11.43 3.70
CA ARG A 21 -0.85 10.61 3.50
C ARG A 21 -0.93 9.25 4.17
N LEU A 22 -0.22 8.29 3.58
CA LEU A 22 0.10 7.01 4.19
C LEU A 22 1.57 6.99 4.58
N ALA A 23 1.86 7.09 5.87
CA ALA A 23 3.22 6.95 6.39
C ALA A 23 3.53 5.48 6.72
N TYR A 24 4.79 5.06 6.58
CA TYR A 24 5.19 3.73 7.02
C TYR A 24 6.53 3.73 7.75
N TYR A 25 6.57 2.93 8.82
CA TYR A 25 7.64 2.89 9.81
C TYR A 25 8.29 1.50 9.86
N ALA A 26 9.43 1.41 10.53
CA ALA A 26 10.12 0.15 10.76
C ALA A 26 9.26 -0.85 11.54
N ASP A 27 8.54 -0.36 12.56
CA ASP A 27 7.79 -1.13 13.53
C ASP A 27 6.60 -0.31 14.07
N LYS A 28 5.79 -0.95 14.93
CA LYS A 28 4.58 -0.38 15.53
C LYS A 28 4.82 0.76 16.52
N GLU A 29 6.06 0.89 16.99
CA GLU A 29 6.46 1.95 17.93
C GLU A 29 6.79 3.24 17.18
N GLU A 30 6.62 3.24 15.85
CA GLU A 30 6.90 4.36 14.96
C GLU A 30 8.35 4.88 15.08
N THR A 31 9.27 4.01 15.53
CA THR A 31 10.65 4.37 15.90
C THR A 31 11.44 4.99 14.76
N LYS A 32 11.12 4.61 13.52
CA LYS A 32 11.82 5.08 12.33
C LYS A 32 10.89 5.16 11.13
N LEU A 33 10.59 6.39 10.70
CA LEU A 33 9.92 6.67 9.44
C LEU A 33 10.75 6.12 8.28
N LYS A 34 10.12 5.32 7.42
CA LYS A 34 10.75 4.72 6.24
C LYS A 34 10.32 5.41 4.95
N GLY A 35 9.12 5.97 4.95
CA GLY A 35 8.64 6.77 3.84
C GLY A 35 7.20 7.21 4.05
N VAL A 36 6.76 8.06 3.13
CA VAL A 36 5.42 8.61 3.07
C VAL A 36 4.92 8.44 1.65
N ILE A 37 3.64 8.14 1.51
CA ILE A 37 2.98 8.05 0.22
C ILE A 37 1.75 8.95 0.29
N TYR A 38 1.85 10.12 -0.34
CA TYR A 38 0.76 11.08 -0.42
C TYR A 38 -0.40 10.52 -1.24
N PHE A 39 -1.63 10.90 -0.89
CA PHE A 39 -2.82 10.41 -1.61
C PHE A 39 -2.87 10.92 -3.05
N GLN A 40 -2.37 12.15 -3.30
CA GLN A 40 -2.19 12.69 -4.66
C GLN A 40 -1.25 11.88 -5.54
N ALA A 41 -0.35 11.10 -4.95
CA ALA A 41 0.59 10.31 -5.71
C ALA A 41 -0.03 8.98 -6.15
N ILE A 42 -1.22 8.62 -5.64
CA ILE A 42 -1.90 7.37 -5.94
C ILE A 42 -2.67 7.55 -7.22
N GLU A 43 -2.29 6.84 -8.28
CA GLU A 43 -3.09 6.79 -9.49
C GLU A 43 -4.13 5.67 -9.41
N GLU A 44 -3.68 4.49 -9.00
CA GLU A 44 -4.50 3.28 -9.05
C GLU A 44 -4.13 2.31 -7.93
N VAL A 45 -5.14 1.64 -7.39
CA VAL A 45 -5.01 0.61 -6.37
C VAL A 45 -5.75 -0.63 -6.86
N TYR A 46 -5.04 -1.75 -6.98
CA TYR A 46 -5.62 -2.96 -7.55
C TYR A 46 -5.13 -4.23 -6.84
N TYR A 47 -5.94 -5.27 -6.95
CA TYR A 47 -5.58 -6.61 -6.51
C TYR A 47 -4.64 -7.22 -7.56
N ASP A 48 -3.45 -7.66 -7.14
CA ASP A 48 -2.56 -8.40 -8.04
C ASP A 48 -3.07 -9.84 -8.20
N HIS A 49 -3.93 -10.05 -9.19
CA HIS A 49 -4.40 -11.38 -9.56
C HIS A 49 -3.41 -12.13 -10.49
N LEU A 50 -2.40 -11.47 -11.05
CA LEU A 50 -1.54 -12.02 -12.09
C LEU A 50 -0.10 -11.49 -12.00
N ARG A 51 0.79 -12.39 -11.56
CA ARG A 51 2.28 -12.44 -11.71
C ARG A 51 3.16 -12.01 -10.52
N GLY A 52 2.79 -11.07 -9.65
CA GLY A 52 3.61 -10.69 -8.48
C GLY A 52 3.25 -11.42 -7.19
N ALA A 53 1.94 -11.70 -7.03
CA ALA A 53 1.36 -12.39 -5.88
C ALA A 53 1.92 -13.80 -5.63
N PHE A 54 2.38 -14.53 -6.65
CA PHE A 54 2.98 -15.87 -6.47
C PHE A 54 4.27 -15.87 -5.62
N LYS A 55 4.96 -14.72 -5.49
CA LYS A 55 6.14 -14.57 -4.62
C LYS A 55 5.80 -14.01 -3.25
N SER A 56 4.53 -13.68 -3.01
CA SER A 56 4.03 -13.26 -1.72
C SER A 56 3.91 -14.45 -0.78
N PRO A 57 4.20 -14.29 0.53
CA PRO A 57 3.85 -15.31 1.52
C PRO A 57 2.35 -15.61 1.53
N SER A 58 1.51 -14.73 0.99
CA SER A 58 0.06 -14.92 0.86
C SER A 58 -0.46 -14.24 -0.41
N PRO A 59 -0.47 -14.97 -1.55
CA PRO A 59 -0.88 -14.41 -2.85
C PRO A 59 -2.28 -13.79 -2.83
N ARG A 60 -3.21 -14.41 -2.11
CA ARG A 60 -4.61 -13.95 -1.97
C ARG A 60 -4.77 -12.66 -1.15
N LEU A 61 -3.71 -12.20 -0.47
CA LEU A 61 -3.71 -11.03 0.41
C LEU A 61 -2.80 -9.90 -0.09
N THR A 62 -2.37 -9.97 -1.35
CA THR A 62 -1.41 -9.02 -1.93
C THR A 62 -2.15 -7.88 -2.63
N VAL A 63 -1.95 -6.67 -2.11
CA VAL A 63 -2.41 -5.40 -2.67
C VAL A 63 -1.27 -4.79 -3.47
N LEU A 64 -1.56 -4.31 -4.67
CA LEU A 64 -0.64 -3.49 -5.43
C LEU A 64 -1.15 -2.06 -5.50
N ARG A 65 -0.26 -1.13 -5.18
CA ARG A 65 -0.52 0.30 -5.28
C ARG A 65 0.41 0.88 -6.32
N GLN A 66 -0.16 1.41 -7.40
CA GLN A 66 0.56 2.18 -8.39
C GLN A 66 0.56 3.64 -7.97
N THR A 67 1.76 4.18 -7.79
CA THR A 67 1.96 5.62 -7.63
C THR A 67 2.80 6.13 -8.79
N TYR A 68 2.70 7.43 -9.10
CA TYR A 68 3.46 8.07 -10.18
C TYR A 68 4.96 7.73 -10.15
N GLU A 69 5.55 7.68 -8.95
CA GLU A 69 6.99 7.48 -8.79
C GLU A 69 7.38 6.02 -8.56
N ARG A 70 6.47 5.21 -8.01
CA ARG A 70 6.82 3.87 -7.52
C ARG A 70 5.64 2.93 -7.39
N LEU A 71 5.90 1.68 -7.72
CA LEU A 71 4.97 0.59 -7.46
C LEU A 71 5.23 0.01 -6.06
N PHE A 72 4.20 -0.04 -5.21
CA PHE A 72 4.27 -0.59 -3.86
C PHE A 72 3.48 -1.91 -3.77
N TYR A 73 4.20 -2.99 -3.45
CA TYR A 73 3.59 -4.27 -3.13
C TYR A 73 3.38 -4.38 -1.62
N MET A 74 2.15 -4.60 -1.20
CA MET A 74 1.75 -4.72 0.19
C MET A 74 1.01 -6.03 0.40
N VAL A 75 1.17 -6.64 1.57
CA VAL A 75 0.45 -7.86 1.95
C VAL A 75 -0.21 -7.63 3.29
N ALA A 76 -1.51 -7.83 3.34
CA ALA A 76 -2.28 -7.74 4.58
C ALA A 76 -2.15 -9.04 5.38
N PRO A 77 -2.23 -8.97 6.73
CA PRO A 77 -2.20 -10.16 7.57
C PRO A 77 -3.47 -11.01 7.49
N SER A 78 -4.60 -10.43 7.04
CA SER A 78 -5.88 -11.13 6.87
C SER A 78 -6.69 -10.55 5.70
N PRO A 79 -7.68 -11.29 5.18
CA PRO A 79 -8.59 -10.79 4.14
C PRO A 79 -9.39 -9.56 4.58
N GLU A 80 -9.80 -9.50 5.84
CA GLU A 80 -10.56 -8.39 6.41
C GLU A 80 -9.69 -7.14 6.46
N ALA A 81 -8.45 -7.26 6.97
CA ALA A 81 -7.50 -6.17 6.98
C ALA A 81 -7.19 -5.68 5.55
N MET A 82 -7.09 -6.59 4.58
CA MET A 82 -6.90 -6.22 3.18
C MET A 82 -8.05 -5.37 2.65
N ARG A 83 -9.30 -5.80 2.88
CA ARG A 83 -10.49 -5.07 2.45
C ARG A 83 -10.55 -3.69 3.06
N ILE A 84 -10.30 -3.58 4.37
CA ILE A 84 -10.27 -2.29 5.07
C ILE A 84 -9.20 -1.38 4.46
N TRP A 85 -7.98 -1.89 4.26
CA TRP A 85 -6.89 -1.10 3.67
C TRP A 85 -7.17 -0.69 2.23
N MET A 86 -7.79 -1.56 1.43
CA MET A 86 -8.19 -1.21 0.06
C MET A 86 -9.22 -0.10 0.06
N ASP A 87 -10.29 -0.25 0.85
CA ASP A 87 -11.38 0.71 0.94
C ASP A 87 -10.87 2.10 1.33
N VAL A 88 -10.14 2.20 2.46
CA VAL A 88 -9.64 3.49 2.94
C VAL A 88 -8.66 4.17 1.97
N ILE A 89 -7.82 3.40 1.27
CA ILE A 89 -6.85 3.97 0.31
C ILE A 89 -7.56 4.42 -0.97
N VAL A 90 -8.51 3.62 -1.49
CA VAL A 90 -9.29 3.95 -2.69
C VAL A 90 -10.15 5.18 -2.43
N THR A 91 -10.92 5.21 -1.34
CA THR A 91 -11.73 6.38 -0.97
C THR A 91 -10.86 7.63 -0.81
N ALA A 92 -9.70 7.52 -0.17
CA ALA A 92 -8.81 8.66 0.03
C ALA A 92 -8.13 9.16 -1.26
N ALA A 93 -7.87 8.27 -2.22
CA ALA A 93 -7.38 8.62 -3.54
C ALA A 93 -8.48 9.31 -4.37
N ASP A 94 -9.70 8.80 -4.32
CA ASP A 94 -10.86 9.36 -5.03
C ASP A 94 -11.22 10.77 -4.51
N GLU A 95 -11.24 10.96 -3.17
CA GLU A 95 -11.36 12.27 -2.52
C GLU A 95 -10.20 13.24 -2.85
N ASN A 96 -9.11 12.75 -3.45
CA ASN A 96 -8.02 13.59 -3.94
C ASN A 96 -8.13 13.97 -5.41
N HIS A 97 -8.92 13.24 -6.17
CA HIS A 97 -9.18 13.51 -7.58
C HIS A 97 -10.53 14.20 -7.82
N ALA A 98 -11.35 14.34 -6.78
CA ALA A 98 -12.52 15.19 -6.80
C ALA A 98 -12.13 16.67 -7.09
N PRO A 99 -12.84 17.34 -8.01
CA PRO A 99 -12.51 18.68 -8.51
C PRO A 99 -12.65 19.79 -7.47
#